data_AF-A0A9X1BAN3-F1
#
_entry.id   AF-A0A9X1BAN3-F1
#
_cell.length_a   1.000
_cell.length_b   1.000
_cell.length_c   1.000
_cell.angle_alpha   90.00
_cell.angle_beta   90.00
_cell.angle_gamma   90.00
#
_symmetry.space_group_name_H-M   'P 1'
#
loop_
_entity.id
_entity.type
_entity.pdbx_description
1 polymer ?
#
loop_
_entity_poly.entity_id
_entity_poly.type
_entity_poly.pdbx_seq_one_letter_code
_entity_poly.pdbx_strand_id
1 'polypeptide(L)' 'MTIVFYLKDGREFEAHGCSWNDLDRLASQFNNGHLMRVKGLYINPNELISYVVYDEEDN' A
#
# COMPACT_ATOMS: atom_id res chain seq x y z
N MET A 1 3.31 11.67 -0.26
CA MET A 1 2.41 10.54 -0.53
C MET A 1 2.22 9.62 0.68
N THR A 2 0.96 9.42 1.05
CA THR A 2 0.48 8.46 2.05
C THR A 2 -0.32 7.37 1.34
N ILE A 3 -0.11 6.10 1.70
CA ILE A 3 -0.86 4.96 1.17
C ILE A 3 -1.67 4.33 2.31
N VAL A 4 -2.98 4.23 2.14
CA VAL A 4 -3.90 3.61 3.11
C VAL A 4 -4.31 2.24 2.61
N PHE A 5 -4.22 1.23 3.47
CA PHE A 5 -4.54 -0.17 3.16
C PHE A 5 -5.77 -0.62 3.93
N TYR A 6 -6.73 -1.24 3.24
CA TYR A 6 -7.97 -1.74 3.83
C TYR A 6 -7.99 -3.27 3.82
N LEU A 7 -8.06 -3.88 4.99
CA LEU A 7 -8.05 -5.33 5.16
C LEU A 7 -9.48 -5.91 5.29
N LYS A 8 -9.60 -7.21 5.00
CA LYS A 8 -10.86 -7.95 5.07
C LYS A 8 -11.48 -8.03 6.46
N ASP A 9 -10.67 -7.92 7.50
CA ASP A 9 -11.11 -7.94 8.90
C ASP A 9 -11.54 -6.56 9.42
N GLY A 10 -11.63 -5.56 8.53
CA GLY A 10 -12.04 -4.20 8.85
C GLY A 10 -10.94 -3.34 9.44
N ARG A 11 -9.71 -3.85 9.56
CA ARG A 11 -8.56 -3.03 9.95
C ARG A 11 -8.03 -2.24 8.76
N GLU A 12 -7.46 -1.08 9.07
CA GLU A 12 -6.70 -0.27 8.14
C GLU A 12 -5.34 0.10 8.72
N PHE A 13 -4.40 0.42 7.86
CA PHE A 13 -3.10 0.97 8.25
C PHE A 13 -2.54 1.87 7.16
N GLU A 14 -1.67 2.78 7.56
CA GLU A 14 -1.13 3.82 6.70
C GLU A 14 0.39 3.68 6.56
N ALA A 15 0.87 3.96 5.36
CA ALA A 15 2.29 4.09 5.05
C ALA A 15 2.58 5.51 4.57
N HIS A 16 3.18 6.32 5.43
CA HIS A 16 3.58 7.69 5.12
C HIS A 16 4.96 7.77 4.46
N GLY A 17 5.24 8.88 3.78
CA GLY A 17 6.54 9.14 3.15
C GLY A 17 6.87 8.15 2.03
N CYS A 18 5.85 7.63 1.35
CA CYS A 18 6.03 6.73 0.22
C CYS A 18 6.54 7.50 -1.00
N SER A 19 7.42 6.86 -1.77
CA SER A 19 7.89 7.38 -3.05
C SER A 19 7.10 6.76 -4.21
N TRP A 20 7.15 7.36 -5.39
CA TRP A 20 6.61 6.75 -6.61
C TRP A 20 7.20 5.36 -6.89
N ASN A 21 8.51 5.17 -6.62
CA ASN A 21 9.15 3.85 -6.72
C ASN A 21 8.57 2.83 -5.74
N ASP A 22 8.19 3.26 -4.53
CA ASP A 22 7.50 2.38 -3.58
C ASP A 22 6.13 1.96 -4.13
N LEU A 23 5.39 2.89 -4.75
CA LEU A 23 4.09 2.63 -5.34
C LEU A 23 4.16 1.69 -6.55
N ASP A 24 5.10 1.91 -7.48
CA ASP A 24 5.29 1.04 -8.65
C ASP A 24 5.59 -0.40 -8.24
N ARG A 25 6.47 -0.58 -7.26
CA ARG A 25 6.76 -1.90 -6.68
C ARG A 25 5.51 -2.51 -6.06
N LEU A 26 4.77 -1.71 -5.27
CA LEU A 26 3.58 -2.16 -4.55
C LEU A 26 2.49 -2.65 -5.52
N ALA A 27 2.21 -1.88 -6.59
CA ALA A 27 1.24 -2.23 -7.61
C ALA A 27 1.63 -3.51 -8.35
N SER A 28 2.91 -3.66 -8.69
CA SER A 28 3.42 -4.89 -9.31
C SER A 28 3.23 -6.11 -8.39
N GLN A 29 3.52 -5.98 -7.10
CA GLN A 29 3.36 -7.06 -6.14
C GLN A 29 1.89 -7.48 -5.98
N PHE A 30 1.00 -6.50 -5.86
CA PHE A 30 -0.44 -6.75 -5.77
C PHE A 30 -0.97 -7.47 -7.01
N ASN A 31 -0.65 -6.96 -8.20
CA ASN A 31 -1.14 -7.53 -9.46
C ASN A 31 -0.65 -8.95 -9.74
N ASN A 32 0.55 -9.28 -9.27
CA ASN A 32 1.11 -10.63 -9.44
C ASN A 32 0.74 -11.58 -8.28
N GLY A 33 0.04 -11.10 -7.24
CA GLY A 33 -0.29 -11.89 -6.06
C GLY A 33 0.91 -12.18 -5.15
N HIS A 34 1.97 -11.39 -5.26
CA HIS A 34 3.17 -11.51 -4.42
C HIS A 34 2.95 -10.79 -3.08
N LEU A 35 3.69 -11.23 -2.06
CA LEU A 35 3.75 -10.50 -0.78
C LEU A 35 4.09 -9.03 -1.04
N MET A 36 3.20 -8.15 -0.59
CA MET A 36 3.34 -6.71 -0.77
C MET A 36 4.29 -6.16 0.29
N ARG A 37 5.18 -5.26 -0.13
CA ARG A 37 6.14 -4.61 0.76
C ARG A 37 6.26 -3.12 0.45
N VAL A 38 5.95 -2.31 1.45
CA VAL A 38 6.17 -0.87 1.44
C VAL A 38 6.94 -0.50 2.71
N LYS A 39 8.11 0.13 2.54
CA LYS A 39 9.03 0.41 3.66
C LYS A 39 9.35 -0.87 4.48
N GLY A 40 9.05 -0.84 5.78
CA GLY A 40 9.18 -1.96 6.72
C GLY A 40 7.89 -2.76 6.93
N LEU A 41 6.81 -2.45 6.20
CA LEU A 41 5.54 -3.16 6.28
C LEU A 41 5.48 -4.28 5.25
N TYR A 42 4.90 -5.40 5.66
CA TYR A 42 4.68 -6.59 4.84
C TYR A 42 3.21 -6.96 4.90
N ILE A 43 2.59 -7.15 3.74
CA ILE A 43 1.14 -7.25 3.61
C ILE A 43 0.82 -8.45 2.72
N ASN A 44 -0.03 -9.35 3.21
CA ASN A 44 -0.55 -10.45 2.41
C ASN A 44 -1.63 -9.88 1.45
N PRO A 45 -1.43 -9.92 0.12
CA PRO A 45 -2.42 -9.39 -0.83
C PRO A 45 -3.77 -10.13 -0.73
N ASN A 46 -3.79 -11.37 -0.22
CA ASN A 46 -5.04 -12.12 -0.03
C ASN A 46 -5.89 -11.59 1.14
N GLU A 47 -5.31 -10.83 2.06
CA GLU A 47 -6.04 -10.19 3.18
C GLU A 47 -6.46 -8.76 2.86
N LEU A 48 -5.98 -8.22 1.73
CA LEU A 48 -6.24 -6.85 1.31
C LEU A 48 -7.51 -6.79 0.44
N ILE A 49 -8.38 -5.83 0.72
CA ILE A 49 -9.51 -5.49 -0.14
C ILE A 49 -9.05 -4.49 -1.21
N SER A 50 -8.44 -3.40 -0.76
CA SER A 50 -7.97 -2.30 -1.60
C SER A 50 -6.88 -1.50 -0.88
N TYR A 51 -6.19 -0.66 -1.64
CA TYR A 51 -5.35 0.40 -1.11
C TYR A 51 -5.61 1.69 -1.88
N VAL A 52 -5.48 2.82 -1.20
CA VAL A 52 -5.71 4.16 -1.75
C VAL A 52 -4.46 5.01 -1.55
N VAL A 53 -4.11 5.76 -2.58
CA VAL A 53 -2.94 6.62 -2.60
C VAL A 53 -3.39 8.07 -2.48
N TYR A 54 -2.92 8.75 -1.46
CA TYR A 54 -3.06 10.19 -1.29
C TYR A 54 -1.72 10.82 -1.61
N ASP A 55 -1.66 11.61 -2.67
CA ASP A 55 -0.53 12.51 -2.82
C ASP A 55 -0.82 13.75 -1.99
N GLU A 56 0.09 14.05 -1.07
CA GLU A 56 0.08 15.34 -0.41
C GLU A 56 0.72 16.27 -1.42
N GLU A 57 -0.08 16.81 -2.36
CA GLU A 57 0.34 18.00 -3.08
C GLU A 57 0.60 19.07 -2.01
N ASP A 58 1.86 19.49 -1.91
CA ASP A 58 2.29 20.57 -1.02
C ASP A 58 1.34 21.76 -1.19
N ASN A 59 0.71 22.16 -0.09
CA ASN A 59 -0.10 23.38 0.03
C ASN A 59 0.81 24.61 -0.08
#